data_AF-A0A524M637-F1
#
_entry.id   AF-A0A524M637-F1
#
_cell.length_a   1.000
_cell.length_b   1.000
_cell.length_c   1.000
_cell.angle_alpha   90.00
_cell.angle_beta   90.00
_cell.angle_gamma   90.00
#
_symmetry.space_group_name_H-M   'P 1'
#
loop_
_entity.id
_entity.type
_entity.pdbx_description
1 polymer ?
#
loop_
_entity_poly.entity_id
_entity_poly.type
_entity_poly.pdbx_seq_one_letter_code
_entity_poly.pdbx_strand_id
1 'polypeptide(L)' 'MNSVLHKANTRGYANHGWLDSHHTFSFAGYHDPERVQFGVLRVLNDDIVTGGAGFGQHPHDNMEIISIPLKGALEHGD' A
#
# COMPACT_ATOMS: atom_id res chain seq x y z
N MET A 1 -22.40 -14.79 8.72
CA MET A 1 -21.03 -14.30 8.45
C MET A 1 -20.93 -12.91 9.03
N ASN A 2 -19.92 -12.64 9.86
CA ASN A 2 -19.64 -11.28 10.32
C ASN A 2 -18.76 -10.60 9.26
N SER A 3 -19.28 -9.54 8.63
CA SER A 3 -18.54 -8.74 7.66
C SER A 3 -18.17 -7.41 8.30
N VAL A 4 -16.91 -6.99 8.14
CA VAL A 4 -16.43 -5.67 8.54
C VAL A 4 -16.23 -4.85 7.28
N LEU A 5 -16.74 -3.61 7.26
CA LEU A 5 -16.59 -2.68 6.14
C LEU A 5 -15.59 -1.58 6.49
N HIS A 6 -14.48 -1.54 5.76
CA HIS A 6 -13.55 -0.41 5.78
C HIS A 6 -13.78 0.45 4.53
N LYS A 7 -14.31 1.66 4.72
CA LYS A 7 -14.58 2.60 3.61
C LYS A 7 -13.28 3.27 3.15
N ALA A 8 -13.20 3.60 1.86
CA ALA A 8 -12.00 4.18 1.24
C ALA A 8 -11.51 5.46 1.95
N ASN A 9 -12.43 6.33 2.38
CA ASN A 9 -12.12 7.58 3.08
C ASN A 9 -11.73 7.40 4.56
N THR A 10 -11.60 6.16 5.04
CA THR A 10 -11.13 5.83 6.39
C THR A 10 -9.78 5.12 6.37
N ARG A 11 -9.13 5.01 5.21
CA ARG A 11 -7.78 4.47 5.08
C ARG A 11 -6.76 5.45 5.63
N GLY A 12 -5.61 4.94 6.07
CA GLY A 12 -4.44 5.79 6.28
C GLY A 12 -4.08 6.51 4.98
N TYR A 13 -3.52 7.72 5.10
CA TYR A 13 -3.18 8.55 3.96
C TYR A 13 -1.80 9.16 4.15
N ALA A 14 -0.97 9.05 3.13
CA ALA A 14 0.33 9.69 3.07
C ALA A 14 0.52 10.29 1.68
N ASN A 15 1.00 11.53 1.63
CA ASN A 15 1.32 12.21 0.39
C ASN A 15 2.73 12.80 0.49
N HIS A 16 3.60 12.35 -0.42
CA HIS A 16 5.01 12.73 -0.50
C HIS A 16 5.31 13.60 -1.73
N GLY A 17 4.28 14.22 -2.32
CA GLY A 17 4.34 15.01 -3.55
C GLY A 17 4.39 14.13 -4.81
N TRP A 18 5.30 13.17 -4.87
CA TRP A 18 5.43 12.24 -6.00
C TRP A 18 4.65 10.93 -5.81
N LEU A 19 4.28 10.61 -4.56
CA LEU A 19 3.50 9.45 -4.17
C LEU A 19 2.29 9.90 -3.36
N ASP A 20 1.10 9.55 -3.82
CA ASP A 20 -0.16 9.62 -3.06
C ASP A 20 -0.57 8.19 -2.74
N SER A 21 -0.56 7.84 -1.45
CA SER A 21 -0.72 6.46 -0.98
C SER A 21 -1.83 6.37 0.07
N HIS A 22 -2.71 5.38 -0.10
CA HIS A 22 -3.74 5.04 0.86
C HIS A 22 -3.51 3.65 1.46
N HIS A 23 -3.43 3.55 2.78
CA HIS A 23 -3.12 2.34 3.52
C HIS A 23 -4.38 1.71 4.13
N THR A 24 -4.75 0.51 3.69
CA THR A 24 -5.89 -0.21 4.27
C THR A 24 -5.58 -0.78 5.65
N PHE A 25 -4.36 -1.29 5.82
CA PHE A 25 -3.82 -1.79 7.09
C PHE A 25 -2.68 -0.90 7.57
N SER A 26 -2.31 -1.04 8.85
CA SER A 26 -1.19 -0.32 9.47
C SER A 26 0.11 -0.56 8.69
N PHE A 27 0.74 0.53 8.23
CA PHE A 27 1.94 0.49 7.40
C PHE A 27 2.71 1.81 7.49
N ALA A 28 4.04 1.74 7.44
CA ALA A 28 4.94 2.88 7.59
C ALA A 28 4.61 3.74 8.82
N GLY A 29 4.32 5.03 8.64
CA GLY A 29 3.96 5.96 9.72
C GLY A 29 2.48 5.91 10.13
N TYR A 30 1.63 5.18 9.42
CA TYR A 30 0.21 5.03 9.74
C TYR A 30 -0.02 3.79 10.62
N HIS A 31 -0.73 3.98 11.73
CA HIS A 31 -1.07 2.91 12.66
C HIS A 31 -2.54 3.00 13.11
N ASP A 32 -3.27 1.91 12.93
CA ASP A 32 -4.61 1.66 13.44
C ASP A 32 -4.64 0.25 14.07
N PRO A 33 -4.80 0.14 15.41
CA PRO A 33 -4.78 -1.14 16.10
C PRO A 33 -5.92 -2.08 15.70
N GLU A 34 -7.00 -1.56 15.12
CA GLU A 34 -8.11 -2.38 14.62
C GLU A 34 -7.87 -2.88 13.18
N ARG A 35 -6.83 -2.37 12.51
CA ARG A 35 -6.50 -2.68 11.11
C ARG A 35 -5.03 -3.04 10.95
N VAL A 36 -4.54 -4.00 11.72
CA VAL A 36 -3.15 -4.46 11.59
C VAL A 36 -2.97 -5.38 10.38
N GLN A 37 -3.93 -6.26 10.09
CA GLN A 37 -3.89 -7.24 9.00
C GLN A 37 -5.24 -7.96 8.82
N PHE A 38 -5.42 -8.70 7.73
CA PHE A 38 -6.53 -9.64 7.53
C PHE A 38 -6.02 -11.03 7.13
N GLY A 39 -6.07 -11.98 8.08
CA GLY A 39 -5.45 -13.28 7.88
C GLY A 39 -3.96 -13.13 7.59
N VAL A 40 -3.51 -13.61 6.43
CA VAL A 40 -2.12 -13.47 5.95
C VAL A 40 -1.84 -12.15 5.22
N LEU A 41 -2.88 -11.40 4.83
CA LEU A 41 -2.72 -10.13 4.13
C LEU A 41 -2.25 -9.04 5.12
N ARG A 42 -0.98 -8.67 5.02
CA ARG A 42 -0.33 -7.71 5.93
C ARG A 42 -0.48 -6.26 5.47
N VAL A 43 -0.29 -6.00 4.19
CA VAL A 43 -0.30 -4.66 3.60
C VAL A 43 -1.18 -4.66 2.36
N LEU A 44 -2.01 -3.63 2.23
CA LEU A 44 -2.81 -3.36 1.04
C LEU A 44 -2.85 -1.85 0.82
N ASN A 45 -1.98 -1.40 -0.08
CA ASN A 45 -1.84 0.00 -0.45
C ASN A 45 -2.48 0.27 -1.81
N ASP A 46 -2.96 1.48 -1.98
CA ASP A 46 -3.51 2.03 -3.21
C ASP A 46 -2.70 3.29 -3.52
N ASP A 47 -1.81 3.15 -4.51
CA ASP A 47 -0.70 4.08 -4.75
C ASP A 47 -0.85 4.75 -6.13
N ILE A 48 -0.77 6.08 -6.13
CA ILE A 48 -0.62 6.89 -7.33
C ILE A 48 0.81 7.44 -7.32
N VAL A 49 1.60 6.99 -8.29
CA VAL A 49 2.98 7.43 -8.50
C VAL A 49 3.03 8.41 -9.68
N THR A 50 3.62 9.58 -9.47
CA THR A 50 3.87 10.56 -10.53
C THR A 50 4.83 9.97 -11.58
N GLY A 51 4.54 10.17 -12.86
CA GLY A 51 5.37 9.63 -13.95
C GLY A 51 6.84 10.04 -13.85
N GLY A 52 7.75 9.08 -14.01
CA GLY A 52 9.20 9.27 -13.89
C GLY A 52 9.73 9.24 -12.45
N ALA A 53 8.86 9.19 -11.45
CA ALA A 53 9.23 8.90 -10.06
C ALA A 53 9.08 7.39 -9.78
N GLY A 54 9.64 6.95 -8.65
CA GLY A 54 9.57 5.57 -8.22
C GLY A 54 10.29 5.37 -6.88
N PHE A 55 10.21 4.16 -6.39
CA PHE A 55 10.94 3.74 -5.20
C PHE A 55 12.36 3.34 -5.63
N GLY A 56 13.39 3.84 -4.93
CA GLY A 56 14.75 3.35 -5.12
C GLY A 56 14.90 1.90 -4.68
N GLN A 57 16.03 1.26 -4.99
CA GLN A 57 16.30 -0.11 -4.57
C GLN A 57 16.24 -0.23 -3.04
N HIS A 58 15.49 -1.23 -2.55
CA HIS A 58 15.35 -1.52 -1.13
C HIS A 58 15.11 -3.01 -0.91
N PRO A 59 15.61 -3.58 0.20
CA PRO A 59 15.46 -5.00 0.46
C PRO A 59 14.08 -5.35 1.01
N HIS A 60 13.62 -6.55 0.67
CA HIS A 60 12.53 -7.25 1.35
C HIS A 60 13.02 -8.62 1.80
N ASP A 61 12.46 -9.12 2.90
CA ASP A 61 12.76 -10.45 3.43
C ASP A 61 11.47 -11.14 3.86
N ASN A 62 11.36 -12.44 3.57
CA ASN A 62 10.24 -13.31 3.96
C ASN A 62 8.84 -12.73 3.67
N MET A 63 8.64 -12.12 2.49
CA MET A 63 7.36 -11.54 2.06
C MET A 63 7.10 -11.79 0.57
N GLU A 64 5.88 -12.22 0.27
CA GLU A 64 5.35 -12.24 -1.11
C GLU A 64 4.76 -10.86 -1.42
N ILE A 65 5.20 -10.23 -2.51
CA ILE A 65 4.77 -8.90 -2.94
C ILE A 65 4.08 -9.00 -4.30
N ILE A 66 2.87 -8.45 -4.38
CA ILE A 66 2.06 -8.44 -5.60
C ILE A 66 1.73 -6.98 -5.94
N SER A 67 2.12 -6.55 -7.14
CA SER A 67 1.73 -5.25 -7.70
C SER A 67 0.74 -5.46 -8.83
N ILE A 68 -0.38 -4.73 -8.80
CA ILE A 68 -1.43 -4.80 -9.82
C ILE A 68 -1.57 -3.41 -10.46
N PRO A 69 -0.95 -3.15 -11.63
CA PRO A 69 -1.10 -1.86 -12.30
C PRO A 69 -2.55 -1.64 -12.75
N LEU A 70 -3.19 -0.59 -12.24
CA LEU A 70 -4.54 -0.23 -12.64
C LEU A 70 -4.56 0.77 -13.82
N LYS A 71 -3.52 1.60 -13.94
CA LYS A 71 -3.34 2.60 -15.00
C LYS A 71 -1.86 2.94 -15.18
N GLY A 72 -1.42 3.15 -16.42
CA GLY A 72 -0.04 3.48 -16.74
C GLY A 72 0.84 2.25 -16.93
N ALA A 73 2.14 2.38 -16.68
CA ALA A 73 3.12 1.31 -16.75
C ALA A 73 4.00 1.32 -15.50
N LEU A 74 4.44 0.14 -15.08
CA LEU A 74 5.34 -0.06 -13.95
C LEU A 74 6.57 -0.82 -14.44
N GLU A 75 7.75 -0.30 -14.12
CA GLU A 75 9.03 -0.99 -14.31
C GLU A 75 9.50 -1.54 -12.97
N HIS A 76 10.05 -2.75 -12.98
CA HIS A 76 10.61 -3.41 -11.81
C HIS A 76 12.02 -3.91 -12.12
N GLY A 77 12.94 -3.72 -11.19
CA GLY A 77 14.30 -4.26 -11.22
C GLY A 77 14.76 -4.61 -9.81
N ASP A 78 15.44 -5.75 -9.68
CA ASP A 78 15.92 -6.36 -8.43
C ASP A 78 17.43 -6.15 -8.18
#